data_AF-A0A0R2D3K4-F1
#
_entry.id   AF-A0A0R2D3K4-F1
#
_cell.length_a   1.000
_cell.length_b   1.000
_cell.length_c   1.000
_cell.angle_alpha   90.00
_cell.angle_beta   90.00
_cell.angle_gamma   90.00
#
_symmetry.space_group_name_H-M   'P 1'
#
loop_
_entity.id
_entity.type
_entity.pdbx_description
1 polymer ?
#
loop_
_entity_poly.entity_id
_entity_poly.type
_entity_poly.pdbx_seq_one_letter_code
_entity_poly.pdbx_strand_id
1 'polypeptide(L)'
;MRRLGISIYPARSTFEQDQAYLDLAHQYGYSRVFTSLLEINGDQTAVIKRFKQVIAYANTLGFKVIIDMNPRLFKQLGVSYDDLHFFDQLGVWGIRLDEGFTGMEEARMTRNPYGLKIEINMSAGTHYLDNIMTYSPQRDNLLGCHNFYPQRYTGLGTPFLIKWSRLFRKYGLHTAAFVNAPTATFGPWPVQDGLPTLEQDRDLPIAAQVKHLLLTDLIDDVIIGNAYAKEEDLKAAAEAFFAKRPSLNVILNQETTVLERQAILENVHLYRGDYSEYVLRDTQTRVKYRDEDFSAHDNHGTIKAGDLIIVNNDYGQYKGELQIARCEFANDGRRNVVGHLAPAEAFLLAYLQPWSTFELKRA
;
A
#
# COMPACT_ATOMS: atom_id res chain seq x y z
N MET A 1 13.69 5.39 -1.82
CA MET A 1 13.44 3.95 -1.97
C MET A 1 12.21 3.60 -1.14
N ARG A 2 11.28 2.83 -1.71
CA ARG A 2 10.03 2.38 -1.08
C ARG A 2 10.32 1.53 0.16
N ARG A 3 9.46 1.59 1.19
CA ARG A 3 9.57 0.77 2.41
C ARG A 3 8.23 0.15 2.80
N LEU A 4 8.30 -1.10 3.24
CA LEU A 4 7.21 -1.74 3.96
C LEU A 4 7.41 -1.49 5.45
N GLY A 5 6.33 -1.13 6.15
CA GLY A 5 6.37 -0.77 7.55
C GLY A 5 5.28 -1.40 8.40
N ILE A 6 5.49 -1.33 9.70
CA ILE A 6 4.55 -1.77 10.73
C ILE A 6 4.32 -0.65 11.74
N SER A 7 3.17 -0.67 12.40
CA SER A 7 2.91 0.16 13.57
C SER A 7 3.17 -0.59 14.85
N ILE A 8 3.64 0.12 15.88
CA ILE A 8 3.76 -0.39 17.25
C ILE A 8 3.17 0.63 18.22
N TYR A 9 2.55 0.14 19.29
CA TYR A 9 1.92 0.97 20.32
C TYR A 9 2.44 0.62 21.71
N PRO A 10 3.66 1.09 22.08
CA PRO A 10 4.27 0.73 23.35
C PRO A 10 3.41 1.10 24.57
N ALA A 11 2.53 2.10 24.49
CA ALA A 11 1.62 2.39 25.60
C ALA A 11 0.63 1.24 25.92
N ARG A 12 0.46 0.26 25.02
CA ARG A 12 -0.59 -0.79 25.11
C ARG A 12 -0.06 -2.23 25.09
N SER A 13 1.25 -2.45 25.18
CA SER A 13 1.84 -3.80 25.07
C SER A 13 2.88 -4.08 26.17
N THR A 14 3.86 -4.96 25.95
CA THR A 14 5.16 -5.00 26.69
C THR A 14 6.37 -4.84 25.74
N PHE A 15 7.56 -4.54 26.29
CA PHE A 15 8.78 -4.44 25.47
C PHE A 15 9.08 -5.75 24.75
N GLU A 16 8.89 -6.89 25.40
CA GLU A 16 9.17 -8.22 24.86
C GLU A 16 8.25 -8.55 23.67
N GLN A 17 6.99 -8.12 23.75
CA GLN A 17 6.03 -8.28 22.65
C GLN A 17 6.37 -7.36 21.47
N ASP A 18 6.71 -6.10 21.75
CA ASP A 18 7.17 -5.15 20.73
C ASP A 18 8.46 -5.66 20.05
N GLN A 19 9.40 -6.21 20.83
CA GLN A 19 10.65 -6.79 20.35
C GLN A 19 10.40 -7.97 19.42
N ALA A 20 9.60 -8.95 19.85
CA ALA A 20 9.29 -10.14 19.06
C ALA A 20 8.58 -9.79 17.73
N TYR A 21 7.71 -8.78 17.74
CA TYR A 21 7.05 -8.31 16.52
C TYR A 21 8.02 -7.59 15.57
N LEU A 22 8.95 -6.79 16.10
CA LEU A 22 10.01 -6.15 15.31
C LEU A 22 10.94 -7.18 14.67
N ASP A 23 11.34 -8.23 15.42
CA ASP A 23 12.13 -9.34 14.91
C ASP A 23 11.44 -10.05 13.75
N LEU A 24 10.16 -10.41 13.93
CA LEU A 24 9.39 -11.10 12.91
C LEU A 24 9.22 -10.24 11.66
N ALA A 25 8.87 -8.96 11.80
CA ALA A 25 8.75 -8.05 10.67
C ALA A 25 10.09 -7.86 9.95
N HIS A 26 11.20 -7.78 10.68
CA HIS A 26 12.53 -7.64 10.10
C HIS A 26 12.90 -8.84 9.20
N GLN A 27 12.53 -10.06 9.59
CA GLN A 27 12.76 -11.27 8.78
C GLN A 27 12.09 -11.19 7.39
N TYR A 28 10.97 -10.47 7.28
CA TYR A 28 10.26 -10.24 6.02
C TYR A 28 10.68 -8.95 5.29
N GLY A 29 11.76 -8.28 5.73
CA GLY A 29 12.31 -7.10 5.06
C GLY A 29 11.60 -5.79 5.38
N TYR A 30 10.73 -5.76 6.39
CA TYR A 30 10.16 -4.50 6.88
C TYR A 30 11.28 -3.60 7.40
N SER A 31 11.18 -2.31 7.09
CA SER A 31 12.26 -1.34 7.38
C SER A 31 11.76 0.03 7.82
N ARG A 32 10.45 0.18 8.05
CA ARG A 32 9.84 1.38 8.62
C ARG A 32 8.95 1.03 9.81
N VAL A 33 8.99 1.85 10.85
CA VAL A 33 8.10 1.75 12.01
C VAL A 33 7.32 3.06 12.14
N PHE A 34 6.02 2.94 12.33
CA PHE A 34 5.18 4.01 12.83
C PHE A 34 4.87 3.75 14.31
N THR A 35 4.92 4.78 15.14
CA THR A 35 4.40 4.67 16.51
C THR A 35 3.72 5.97 16.90
N SER A 36 2.64 5.88 17.65
CA SER A 36 1.87 7.04 18.06
C SER A 36 1.98 7.24 19.57
N LEU A 37 2.39 8.44 19.95
CA LEU A 37 2.45 8.90 21.33
C LEU A 37 1.38 9.99 21.46
N LEU A 38 0.14 9.56 21.68
CA LEU A 38 -1.03 10.46 21.68
C LEU A 38 -1.22 11.14 23.03
N GLU A 39 -1.07 10.37 24.09
CA GLU A 39 -1.23 10.83 25.47
C GLU A 39 -0.27 10.06 26.38
N ILE A 40 0.27 10.79 27.36
CA ILE A 40 1.03 10.20 28.46
C ILE A 40 0.13 10.18 29.68
N ASN A 41 -0.43 9.00 29.94
CA ASN A 41 -1.18 8.72 31.16
C ASN A 41 -0.23 8.07 32.19
N GLY A 42 -0.19 8.61 33.41
CA GLY A 42 0.68 8.12 34.48
C GLY A 42 2.09 8.70 34.48
N ASP A 43 3.10 7.89 34.82
CA ASP A 43 4.49 8.34 34.93
C ASP A 43 5.13 8.56 33.55
N GLN A 44 5.25 9.83 33.19
CA GLN A 44 5.91 10.29 31.97
C GLN A 44 7.31 9.71 31.79
N THR A 45 8.10 9.58 32.86
CA THR A 45 9.47 9.07 32.78
C THR A 45 9.47 7.60 32.37
N ALA A 46 8.59 6.80 32.95
CA ALA A 46 8.45 5.39 32.63
C ALA A 46 7.98 5.18 31.17
N VAL A 47 7.01 5.96 30.72
CA VAL A 47 6.52 5.91 29.33
C VAL A 47 7.63 6.26 28.34
N ILE A 48 8.32 7.39 28.54
CA ILE A 48 9.41 7.79 27.64
C ILE A 48 10.56 6.79 27.65
N LYS A 49 10.94 6.25 28.82
CA LYS A 49 11.97 5.20 28.92
C LYS A 49 11.62 3.99 28.08
N ARG A 50 10.35 3.57 28.14
CA ARG A 50 9.87 2.42 27.36
C ARG A 50 9.90 2.70 25.86
N PHE A 51 9.41 3.84 25.41
CA PHE A 51 9.49 4.23 24.00
C PHE A 51 10.95 4.24 23.54
N LYS A 52 11.85 4.86 24.31
CA LYS A 52 13.29 4.88 24.00
C LYS A 52 13.89 3.49 23.88
N GLN A 53 13.50 2.55 24.75
CA GLN A 53 13.98 1.17 24.70
C GLN A 53 13.52 0.45 23.43
N VAL A 54 12.25 0.56 23.07
CA VAL A 54 11.69 -0.05 21.85
C VAL A 54 12.30 0.58 20.58
N ILE A 55 12.44 1.90 20.55
CA ILE A 55 13.02 2.65 19.43
C ILE A 55 14.50 2.28 19.25
N ALA A 56 15.26 2.22 20.35
CA ALA A 56 16.66 1.78 20.31
C ALA A 56 16.77 0.37 19.72
N TYR A 57 15.89 -0.55 20.11
CA TYR A 57 15.88 -1.90 19.54
C TYR A 57 15.54 -1.90 18.04
N ALA A 58 14.48 -1.20 17.63
CA ALA A 58 14.11 -1.05 16.23
C ALA A 58 15.27 -0.49 15.38
N ASN A 59 16.04 0.47 15.92
CA ASN A 59 17.22 1.02 15.26
C ASN A 59 18.33 -0.01 15.06
N THR A 60 18.54 -0.96 15.98
CA THR A 60 19.53 -2.04 15.81
C THR A 60 19.20 -2.96 14.65
N LEU A 61 17.91 -3.12 14.32
CA LEU A 61 17.41 -3.84 13.16
C LEU A 61 17.35 -2.97 11.89
N GLY A 62 17.76 -1.70 11.97
CA GLY A 62 17.80 -0.77 10.84
C GLY A 62 16.46 -0.11 10.48
N PHE A 63 15.43 -0.25 11.30
CA PHE A 63 14.14 0.39 11.06
C PHE A 63 14.25 1.92 11.07
N LYS A 64 13.47 2.56 10.20
CA LYS A 64 13.23 4.01 10.23
C LYS A 64 11.97 4.29 11.04
N VAL A 65 12.16 4.74 12.28
CA VAL A 65 11.05 4.99 13.21
C VAL A 65 10.52 6.42 13.04
N ILE A 66 9.25 6.56 12.67
CA ILE A 66 8.51 7.83 12.76
C ILE A 66 7.62 7.80 13.99
N ILE A 67 7.76 8.82 14.84
CA ILE A 67 6.87 9.03 15.99
C ILE A 67 5.81 10.08 15.66
N ASP A 68 4.56 9.74 15.89
CA ASP A 68 3.40 10.59 15.70
C ASP A 68 2.99 11.24 17.01
N MET A 69 2.82 12.56 16.97
CA MET A 69 2.53 13.38 18.13
C MET A 69 1.51 14.46 17.82
N ASN A 70 0.60 14.68 18.76
CA ASN A 70 -0.30 15.81 18.73
C ASN A 70 0.36 17.07 19.35
N PRO A 71 -0.10 18.29 18.99
CA PRO A 71 0.43 19.53 19.55
C PRO A 71 0.30 19.66 21.07
N ARG A 72 -0.70 19.01 21.67
CA ARG A 72 -0.91 19.04 23.14
C ARG A 72 0.25 18.38 23.86
N LEU A 73 0.78 17.30 23.30
CA LEU A 73 1.87 16.55 23.90
C LEU A 73 3.22 17.29 23.81
N PHE A 74 3.45 18.10 22.76
CA PHE A 74 4.61 19.00 22.71
C PHE A 74 4.67 19.89 23.95
N LYS A 75 3.54 20.50 24.32
CA LYS A 75 3.44 21.34 25.51
C LYS A 75 3.67 20.56 26.81
N GLN A 76 3.12 19.35 26.91
CA GLN A 76 3.30 18.49 28.10
C GLN A 76 4.76 18.06 28.27
N LEU A 77 5.47 17.78 27.18
CA LEU A 77 6.87 17.37 27.20
C LEU A 77 7.84 18.56 27.30
N GLY A 78 7.34 19.80 27.25
CA GLY A 78 8.18 21.00 27.22
C GLY A 78 9.01 21.12 25.95
N VAL A 79 8.59 20.48 24.86
CA VAL A 79 9.29 20.46 23.57
C VAL A 79 8.76 21.58 22.69
N SER A 80 9.67 22.35 22.09
CA SER A 80 9.34 23.40 21.13
C SER A 80 9.60 22.94 19.71
N TYR A 81 8.88 23.48 18.74
CA TYR A 81 9.17 23.30 17.31
C TYR A 81 10.54 23.87 16.91
N ASP A 82 11.06 24.81 17.71
CA ASP A 82 12.39 25.39 17.52
C ASP A 82 13.52 24.47 17.99
N ASP A 83 13.23 23.49 18.84
CA ASP A 83 14.23 22.56 19.38
C ASP A 83 13.73 21.12 19.39
N LEU A 84 14.18 20.37 18.40
CA LEU A 84 13.85 18.95 18.22
C LEU A 84 14.84 18.02 18.95
N HIS A 85 15.67 18.53 19.88
CA HIS A 85 16.68 17.73 20.59
C HIS A 85 16.08 16.53 21.31
N PHE A 86 14.88 16.68 21.88
CA PHE A 86 14.17 15.59 22.54
C PHE A 86 14.01 14.36 21.63
N PHE A 87 13.64 14.60 20.37
CA PHE A 87 13.41 13.53 19.38
C PHE A 87 14.70 12.88 18.92
N ASP A 88 15.75 13.68 18.76
CA ASP A 88 17.10 13.19 18.50
C ASP A 88 17.57 12.27 19.64
N GLN A 89 17.42 12.69 20.89
CA GLN A 89 17.74 11.87 22.07
C GLN A 89 16.86 10.62 22.23
N LEU A 90 15.64 10.65 21.71
CA LEU A 90 14.75 9.49 21.66
C LEU A 90 15.23 8.48 20.61
N GLY A 91 15.98 8.92 19.61
CA GLY A 91 16.56 8.09 18.55
C GLY A 91 15.61 7.82 17.40
N VAL A 92 14.59 8.65 17.18
CA VAL A 92 13.67 8.48 16.05
C VAL A 92 14.31 8.95 14.74
N TRP A 93 13.84 8.42 13.62
CA TRP A 93 14.22 8.92 12.29
C TRP A 93 13.49 10.21 11.92
N GLY A 94 12.27 10.39 12.43
CA GLY A 94 11.47 11.56 12.18
C GLY A 94 10.21 11.65 13.03
N ILE A 95 9.52 12.76 12.86
CA ILE A 95 8.36 13.17 13.65
C ILE A 95 7.23 13.41 12.67
N ARG A 96 6.06 12.87 12.97
CA ARG A 96 4.82 13.15 12.26
C ARG A 96 4.01 14.21 13.00
N LEU A 97 3.62 15.23 12.25
CA LEU A 97 2.79 16.34 12.70
C LEU A 97 1.34 16.04 12.28
N ASP A 98 0.53 15.58 13.24
CA ASP A 98 -0.86 15.19 12.96
C ASP A 98 -1.73 16.40 12.60
N GLU A 99 -1.50 17.52 13.29
CA GLU A 99 -2.08 18.84 13.00
C GLU A 99 -1.01 19.77 12.40
N GLY A 100 -1.42 20.62 11.45
CA GLY A 100 -0.53 21.60 10.83
C GLY A 100 -0.42 22.92 11.59
N PHE A 101 0.64 23.66 11.30
CA PHE A 101 0.91 25.02 11.77
C PHE A 101 0.68 26.04 10.64
N THR A 102 1.53 27.07 10.54
CA THR A 102 1.39 28.16 9.58
C THR A 102 2.13 27.92 8.26
N GLY A 103 2.78 26.77 8.09
CA GLY A 103 3.64 26.45 6.95
C GLY A 103 5.11 26.85 7.18
N MET A 104 5.34 27.92 7.93
CA MET A 104 6.68 28.43 8.22
C MET A 104 7.41 27.55 9.25
N GLU A 105 6.71 27.08 10.28
CA GLU A 105 7.28 26.24 11.33
C GLU A 105 7.79 24.91 10.76
N GLU A 106 7.01 24.25 9.90
CA GLU A 106 7.36 23.01 9.22
C GLU A 106 8.56 23.20 8.31
N ALA A 107 8.55 24.28 7.51
CA ALA A 107 9.68 24.59 6.66
C ALA A 107 10.97 24.81 7.46
N ARG A 108 10.88 25.48 8.62
CA ARG A 108 12.01 25.64 9.54
C ARG A 108 12.43 24.31 10.16
N MET A 109 11.48 23.49 10.63
CA MET A 109 11.74 22.18 11.24
C MET A 109 12.49 21.25 10.28
N THR A 110 12.24 21.31 8.97
CA THR A 110 12.98 20.49 7.99
C THR A 110 14.47 20.79 7.93
N ARG A 111 14.93 21.93 8.47
CA ARG A 111 16.33 22.35 8.56
C ARG A 111 16.93 22.14 9.95
N ASN A 112 16.30 21.32 10.80
CA ASN A 112 16.84 20.97 12.11
C ASN A 112 18.26 20.39 12.00
N PRO A 113 19.14 20.64 13.00
CA PRO A 113 20.54 20.24 12.95
C PRO A 113 20.76 18.73 13.12
N TYR A 114 19.72 17.98 13.51
CA TYR A 114 19.79 16.55 13.80
C TYR A 114 19.50 15.67 12.57
N GLY A 115 19.04 16.27 11.46
CA GLY A 115 18.66 15.54 10.24
C GLY A 115 17.35 14.75 10.36
N LEU A 116 16.52 15.07 11.36
CA LEU A 116 15.22 14.46 11.59
C LEU A 116 14.29 14.75 10.42
N LYS A 117 13.50 13.76 10.03
CA LYS A 117 12.43 13.94 9.04
C LYS A 117 11.19 14.56 9.68
N ILE A 118 10.55 15.45 8.95
CA ILE A 118 9.27 16.06 9.29
C ILE A 118 8.24 15.47 8.36
N GLU A 119 7.34 14.67 8.92
CA GLU A 119 6.26 14.04 8.19
C GLU A 119 4.96 14.79 8.43
N ILE A 120 4.29 15.21 7.36
CA ILE A 120 3.03 15.94 7.43
C ILE A 120 1.86 15.09 6.94
N ASN A 121 0.68 15.44 7.43
CA ASN A 121 -0.56 14.75 7.06
C ASN A 121 -0.96 15.02 5.61
N MET A 122 -1.03 13.95 4.80
CA MET A 122 -1.49 14.02 3.40
C MET A 122 -3.03 14.04 3.27
N SER A 123 -3.75 13.69 4.33
CA SER A 123 -5.20 13.54 4.34
C SER A 123 -5.96 14.83 4.67
N ALA A 124 -5.28 15.94 4.96
CA ALA A 124 -5.91 17.20 5.35
C ALA A 124 -6.86 17.77 4.27
N GLY A 125 -6.64 17.44 3.00
CA GLY A 125 -7.53 17.86 1.93
C GLY A 125 -7.42 19.34 1.56
N THR A 126 -6.28 19.97 1.84
CA THR A 126 -6.04 21.41 1.63
C THR A 126 -4.71 21.64 0.94
N HIS A 127 -4.50 22.87 0.45
CA HIS A 127 -3.24 23.34 -0.12
C HIS A 127 -2.18 23.67 0.96
N TYR A 128 -2.24 23.01 2.11
CA TYR A 128 -1.31 23.20 3.22
C TYR A 128 0.15 22.91 2.84
N LEU A 129 0.40 21.87 2.03
CA LEU A 129 1.73 21.62 1.48
C LEU A 129 2.22 22.77 0.58
N ASP A 130 1.36 23.35 -0.26
CA ASP A 130 1.75 24.48 -1.10
C ASP A 130 2.20 25.66 -0.25
N ASN A 131 1.50 25.93 0.87
CA ASN A 131 1.88 26.96 1.82
C ASN A 131 3.26 26.69 2.46
N ILE A 132 3.54 25.47 2.92
CA ILE A 132 4.87 25.08 3.42
C ILE A 132 5.93 25.35 2.34
N MET A 133 5.65 24.99 1.09
CA MET A 133 6.60 25.16 -0.02
C MET A 133 6.96 26.62 -0.31
N THR A 134 6.08 27.58 0.02
CA THR A 134 6.40 29.02 -0.13
C THR A 134 7.54 29.49 0.79
N TYR A 135 7.77 28.79 1.90
CA TYR A 135 8.83 29.08 2.87
C TYR A 135 10.14 28.32 2.61
N SER A 136 10.30 27.72 1.42
CA SER A 136 11.53 27.04 0.98
C SER A 136 12.05 25.95 1.96
N PRO A 137 11.23 24.92 2.26
CA PRO A 137 11.61 23.81 3.14
C PRO A 137 12.76 22.99 2.55
N GLN A 138 13.50 22.28 3.40
CA GLN A 138 14.41 21.24 2.95
C GLN A 138 13.63 19.98 2.60
N ARG A 139 13.37 19.78 1.30
CA ARG A 139 12.45 18.75 0.79
C ARG A 139 12.87 17.33 1.14
N ASP A 140 14.17 17.03 1.19
CA ASP A 140 14.68 15.70 1.58
C ASP A 140 14.35 15.33 3.03
N ASN A 141 14.01 16.32 3.85
CA ASN A 141 13.56 16.16 5.23
C ASN A 141 12.05 16.34 5.39
N LEU A 142 11.29 16.52 4.31
CA LEU A 142 9.84 16.66 4.32
C LEU A 142 9.19 15.41 3.71
N LEU A 143 8.40 14.69 4.50
CA LEU A 143 7.68 13.49 4.10
C LEU A 143 6.17 13.72 4.16
N GLY A 144 5.41 12.92 3.43
CA GLY A 144 3.97 12.85 3.56
C GLY A 144 3.52 11.48 4.06
N CYS A 145 2.56 11.44 4.98
CA CYS A 145 1.85 10.21 5.32
C CYS A 145 0.36 10.48 5.48
N HIS A 146 -0.47 9.66 4.84
CA HIS A 146 -1.91 9.67 5.03
C HIS A 146 -2.29 9.22 6.45
N ASN A 147 -3.43 9.70 6.95
CA ASN A 147 -4.08 9.12 8.12
C ASN A 147 -4.52 7.67 7.87
N PHE A 148 -4.66 6.90 8.95
CA PHE A 148 -5.54 5.74 9.02
C PHE A 148 -6.87 6.14 9.69
N TYR A 149 -7.89 5.31 9.52
CA TYR A 149 -9.26 5.63 9.94
C TYR A 149 -9.87 4.50 10.79
N PRO A 150 -9.85 4.64 12.13
CA PRO A 150 -10.37 3.61 13.04
C PRO A 150 -11.88 3.40 12.94
N GLN A 151 -12.64 4.43 12.57
CA GLN A 151 -14.09 4.33 12.47
C GLN A 151 -14.48 3.84 11.07
N ARG A 152 -15.26 2.74 10.98
CA ARG A 152 -15.75 2.24 9.69
C ARG A 152 -16.53 3.31 8.92
N TYR A 153 -16.40 3.30 7.59
CA TYR A 153 -16.98 4.24 6.63
C TYR A 153 -16.41 5.67 6.69
N THR A 154 -15.28 5.89 7.37
CA THR A 154 -14.62 7.20 7.44
C THR A 154 -13.27 7.26 6.73
N GLY A 155 -12.79 6.11 6.23
CA GLY A 155 -11.61 6.03 5.37
C GLY A 155 -11.74 6.88 4.12
N LEU A 156 -10.60 7.19 3.51
CA LEU A 156 -10.59 7.99 2.30
C LEU A 156 -11.22 7.23 1.14
N GLY A 157 -11.91 7.98 0.28
CA GLY A 157 -12.24 7.52 -1.07
C GLY A 157 -11.03 7.62 -1.99
N THR A 158 -10.91 6.68 -2.94
CA THR A 158 -9.80 6.61 -3.90
C THR A 158 -9.55 7.91 -4.67
N PRO A 159 -10.58 8.63 -5.22
CA PRO A 159 -10.34 9.88 -5.92
C PRO A 159 -9.67 10.96 -5.05
N PHE A 160 -10.00 10.98 -3.75
CA PHE A 160 -9.40 11.91 -2.80
C PHE A 160 -7.94 11.55 -2.53
N LEU A 161 -7.63 10.27 -2.26
CA LEU A 161 -6.25 9.82 -2.07
C LEU A 161 -5.38 10.15 -3.28
N ILE A 162 -5.85 9.84 -4.50
CA ILE A 162 -5.11 10.11 -5.75
C ILE A 162 -4.84 11.60 -5.90
N LYS A 163 -5.86 12.46 -5.68
CA LYS A 163 -5.72 13.91 -5.80
C LYS A 163 -4.62 14.45 -4.89
N TRP A 164 -4.66 14.10 -3.61
CA TRP A 164 -3.73 14.67 -2.62
C TRP A 164 -2.36 14.01 -2.65
N SER A 165 -2.26 12.72 -2.97
CA SER A 165 -0.97 12.08 -3.20
C SER A 165 -0.23 12.69 -4.39
N ARG A 166 -0.94 13.00 -5.50
CA ARG A 166 -0.35 13.70 -6.65
C ARG A 166 0.26 15.04 -6.29
N LEU A 167 -0.32 15.79 -5.34
CA LEU A 167 0.24 17.06 -4.90
C LEU A 167 1.62 16.87 -4.25
N PHE A 168 1.77 15.88 -3.38
CA PHE A 168 3.05 15.55 -2.76
C PHE A 168 4.07 15.05 -3.79
N ARG A 169 3.64 14.18 -4.70
CA ARG A 169 4.49 13.66 -5.79
C ARG A 169 4.95 14.73 -6.76
N LYS A 170 4.10 15.73 -7.07
CA LYS A 170 4.46 16.91 -7.89
C LYS A 170 5.67 17.65 -7.33
N TYR A 171 5.81 17.67 -6.01
CA TYR A 171 6.93 18.29 -5.31
C TYR A 171 8.14 17.37 -5.09
N GLY A 172 8.07 16.12 -5.55
CA GLY A 172 9.10 15.11 -5.36
C GLY A 172 9.19 14.58 -3.92
N LEU A 173 8.12 14.70 -3.13
CA LEU A 173 8.12 14.22 -1.75
C LEU A 173 7.84 12.71 -1.67
N HIS A 174 8.44 12.10 -0.65
CA HIS A 174 8.24 10.69 -0.32
C HIS A 174 6.92 10.51 0.43
N THR A 175 6.09 9.57 0.00
CA THR A 175 4.70 9.42 0.47
C THR A 175 4.46 8.09 1.17
N ALA A 176 3.51 8.05 2.11
CA ALA A 176 3.12 6.85 2.83
C ALA A 176 1.61 6.74 3.05
N ALA A 177 1.11 5.50 3.14
CA ALA A 177 -0.28 5.22 3.52
C ALA A 177 -0.39 3.90 4.31
N PHE A 178 -1.52 3.71 4.96
CA PHE A 178 -1.77 2.59 5.85
C PHE A 178 -2.68 1.52 5.24
N VAL A 179 -2.37 0.27 5.58
CA VAL A 179 -3.20 -0.92 5.34
C VAL A 179 -3.59 -1.55 6.67
N ASN A 180 -4.67 -2.34 6.67
CA ASN A 180 -5.15 -3.06 7.84
C ASN A 180 -4.75 -4.53 7.77
N ALA A 181 -4.11 -5.06 8.81
CA ALA A 181 -3.87 -6.49 8.97
C ALA A 181 -5.09 -7.16 9.63
N PRO A 182 -5.78 -8.12 8.98
CA PRO A 182 -6.93 -8.81 9.55
C PRO A 182 -6.67 -9.50 10.90
N THR A 183 -5.44 -9.95 11.14
CA THR A 183 -5.08 -10.70 12.34
C THR A 183 -4.69 -9.83 13.53
N ALA A 184 -4.45 -8.53 13.30
CA ALA A 184 -4.03 -7.58 14.32
C ALA A 184 -5.23 -7.02 15.11
N THR A 185 -5.07 -6.93 16.43
CA THR A 185 -6.21 -6.78 17.36
C THR A 185 -6.31 -5.42 18.02
N PHE A 186 -5.26 -4.61 18.03
CA PHE A 186 -5.25 -3.31 18.69
C PHE A 186 -4.57 -2.22 17.86
N GLY A 187 -4.88 -0.98 18.23
CA GLY A 187 -4.39 0.24 17.63
C GLY A 187 -4.06 1.27 18.71
N PRO A 188 -3.93 2.56 18.36
CA PRO A 188 -3.70 3.60 19.34
C PRO A 188 -4.89 3.78 20.29
N TRP A 189 -6.11 3.62 19.76
CA TRP A 189 -7.36 3.86 20.47
C TRP A 189 -8.07 2.55 20.87
N PRO A 190 -8.91 2.55 21.94
CA PRO A 190 -9.66 1.36 22.34
C PRO A 190 -10.67 0.88 21.29
N VAL A 191 -11.32 1.81 20.58
CA VAL A 191 -12.30 1.52 19.53
C VAL A 191 -11.61 1.60 18.17
N GLN A 192 -11.68 0.52 17.41
CA GLN A 192 -11.18 0.46 16.04
C GLN A 192 -11.86 -0.66 15.24
N ASP A 193 -12.26 -0.34 14.01
CA ASP A 193 -12.78 -1.26 12.99
C ASP A 193 -11.69 -1.55 11.93
N GLY A 194 -10.44 -1.65 12.39
CA GLY A 194 -9.24 -1.68 11.55
C GLY A 194 -8.69 -0.29 11.22
N LEU A 195 -7.44 -0.23 10.74
CA LEU A 195 -6.69 1.01 10.52
C LEU A 195 -6.18 1.20 9.08
N PRO A 196 -7.03 1.09 8.04
CA PRO A 196 -6.63 1.39 6.67
C PRO A 196 -6.67 2.91 6.41
N THR A 197 -5.97 3.36 5.37
CA THR A 197 -6.15 4.71 4.79
C THR A 197 -7.37 4.76 3.87
N LEU A 198 -7.55 3.78 2.99
CA LEU A 198 -8.67 3.73 2.04
C LEU A 198 -9.82 2.91 2.63
N GLU A 199 -11.05 3.42 2.53
CA GLU A 199 -12.21 2.72 3.08
C GLU A 199 -12.49 1.40 2.35
N GLN A 200 -12.34 1.39 1.02
CA GLN A 200 -12.57 0.19 0.22
C GLN A 200 -11.58 -0.95 0.50
N ASP A 201 -10.48 -0.65 1.19
CA ASP A 201 -9.43 -1.62 1.52
C ASP A 201 -9.67 -2.31 2.87
N ARG A 202 -10.59 -1.81 3.70
CA ARG A 202 -10.74 -2.19 5.12
C ARG A 202 -10.85 -3.69 5.35
N ASP A 203 -11.69 -4.35 4.55
CA ASP A 203 -12.02 -5.76 4.70
C ASP A 203 -11.33 -6.63 3.61
N LEU A 204 -10.45 -6.03 2.79
CA LEU A 204 -9.70 -6.79 1.79
C LEU A 204 -8.55 -7.58 2.44
N PRO A 205 -8.13 -8.71 1.84
CA PRO A 205 -6.87 -9.35 2.21
C PRO A 205 -5.71 -8.36 2.13
N ILE A 206 -4.79 -8.41 3.09
CA ILE A 206 -3.72 -7.40 3.21
C ILE A 206 -2.86 -7.29 1.94
N ALA A 207 -2.61 -8.41 1.25
CA ALA A 207 -1.91 -8.42 -0.03
C ALA A 207 -2.62 -7.57 -1.10
N ALA A 208 -3.95 -7.61 -1.17
CA ALA A 208 -4.73 -6.81 -2.11
C ALA A 208 -4.65 -5.31 -1.77
N GLN A 209 -4.68 -4.95 -0.47
CA GLN A 209 -4.50 -3.57 -0.02
C GLN A 209 -3.10 -3.03 -0.38
N VAL A 210 -2.06 -3.82 -0.15
CA VAL A 210 -0.68 -3.46 -0.54
C VAL A 210 -0.56 -3.27 -2.05
N LYS A 211 -1.07 -4.23 -2.84
CA LYS A 211 -1.11 -4.14 -4.31
C LYS A 211 -1.83 -2.87 -4.77
N HIS A 212 -2.98 -2.56 -4.15
CA HIS A 212 -3.77 -1.37 -4.47
C HIS A 212 -2.96 -0.09 -4.32
N LEU A 213 -2.34 0.13 -3.15
CA LEU A 213 -1.54 1.33 -2.90
C LEU A 213 -0.33 1.43 -3.85
N LEU A 214 0.37 0.33 -4.10
CA LEU A 214 1.53 0.31 -5.00
C LEU A 214 1.14 0.57 -6.46
N LEU A 215 0.00 0.03 -6.91
CA LEU A 215 -0.51 0.20 -8.27
C LEU A 215 -0.99 1.63 -8.55
N THR A 216 -1.26 2.45 -7.52
CA THR A 216 -1.50 3.87 -7.74
C THR A 216 -0.26 4.60 -8.27
N ASP A 217 0.95 4.06 -8.02
CA ASP A 217 2.25 4.70 -8.25
C ASP A 217 2.42 6.06 -7.53
N LEU A 218 1.62 6.30 -6.50
CA LEU A 218 1.60 7.54 -5.73
C LEU A 218 2.04 7.37 -4.28
N ILE A 219 2.18 6.14 -3.80
CA ILE A 219 2.56 5.77 -2.43
C ILE A 219 3.91 5.05 -2.47
N ASP A 220 4.91 5.58 -1.76
CA ASP A 220 6.22 4.94 -1.65
C ASP A 220 6.28 3.93 -0.50
N ASP A 221 5.75 4.29 0.67
CA ASP A 221 5.76 3.45 1.86
C ASP A 221 4.37 2.94 2.22
N VAL A 222 4.26 1.63 2.45
CA VAL A 222 3.01 1.00 2.90
C VAL A 222 3.22 0.52 4.33
N ILE A 223 2.32 0.91 5.23
CA ILE A 223 2.49 0.67 6.68
C ILE A 223 1.28 -0.10 7.19
N ILE A 224 1.49 -1.20 7.92
CA ILE A 224 0.39 -1.85 8.63
C ILE A 224 -0.01 -0.95 9.81
N GLY A 225 -1.25 -0.47 9.81
CA GLY A 225 -1.77 0.44 10.81
C GLY A 225 -1.95 -0.22 12.17
N ASN A 226 -2.61 -1.38 12.23
CA ASN A 226 -2.88 -2.08 13.50
C ASN A 226 -1.75 -3.05 13.90
N ALA A 227 -1.74 -3.42 15.19
CA ALA A 227 -0.78 -4.34 15.77
C ALA A 227 -1.49 -5.43 16.61
N TYR A 228 -0.90 -6.63 16.79
CA TYR A 228 0.23 -7.18 16.05
C TYR A 228 -0.27 -8.02 14.88
N ALA A 229 0.26 -7.79 13.68
CA ALA A 229 -0.02 -8.68 12.56
C ALA A 229 0.66 -10.04 12.82
N LYS A 230 -0.05 -11.14 12.58
CA LYS A 230 0.56 -12.48 12.61
C LYS A 230 1.46 -12.68 11.40
N GLU A 231 2.30 -13.70 11.47
CA GLU A 231 3.25 -14.07 10.41
C GLU A 231 2.59 -14.22 9.03
N GLU A 232 1.37 -14.76 8.97
CA GLU A 232 0.62 -14.91 7.72
C GLU A 232 0.32 -13.57 7.02
N ASP A 233 -0.08 -12.54 7.77
CA ASP A 233 -0.33 -11.19 7.24
C ASP A 233 0.99 -10.50 6.86
N LEU A 234 2.03 -10.62 7.70
CA LEU A 234 3.35 -10.04 7.44
C LEU A 234 3.96 -10.61 6.16
N LYS A 235 3.91 -11.93 6.01
CA LYS A 235 4.39 -12.63 4.81
C LYS A 235 3.60 -12.21 3.58
N ALA A 236 2.26 -12.21 3.64
CA ALA A 236 1.42 -11.85 2.51
C ALA A 236 1.64 -10.39 2.05
N ALA A 237 1.77 -9.46 2.98
CA ALA A 237 2.08 -8.07 2.67
C ALA A 237 3.50 -7.90 2.09
N ALA A 238 4.49 -8.60 2.63
CA ALA A 238 5.85 -8.58 2.11
C ALA A 238 5.94 -9.17 0.69
N GLU A 239 5.32 -10.32 0.43
CA GLU A 239 5.28 -10.93 -0.90
C GLU A 239 4.62 -10.01 -1.93
N ALA A 240 3.53 -9.32 -1.56
CA ALA A 240 2.90 -8.32 -2.41
C ALA A 240 3.79 -7.09 -2.64
N PHE A 241 4.45 -6.60 -1.59
CA PHE A 241 5.24 -5.36 -1.64
C PHE A 241 6.55 -5.51 -2.43
N PHE A 242 7.25 -6.62 -2.22
CA PHE A 242 8.54 -6.91 -2.85
C PHE A 242 8.41 -7.66 -4.17
N ALA A 243 7.18 -7.86 -4.66
CA ALA A 243 6.95 -8.46 -5.97
C ALA A 243 7.68 -7.67 -7.07
N LYS A 244 8.44 -8.38 -7.90
CA LYS A 244 9.19 -7.76 -9.03
C LYS A 244 8.27 -7.14 -10.08
N ARG A 245 7.01 -7.59 -10.12
CA ARG A 245 5.96 -7.12 -11.02
C ARG A 245 4.62 -7.08 -10.30
N PRO A 246 3.72 -6.19 -10.71
CA PRO A 246 2.32 -6.30 -10.33
C PRO A 246 1.77 -7.69 -10.68
N SER A 247 0.93 -8.22 -9.80
CA SER A 247 0.26 -9.50 -10.06
C SER A 247 -1.18 -9.49 -9.57
N LEU A 248 -2.07 -10.11 -10.34
CA LEU A 248 -3.47 -10.30 -9.97
C LEU A 248 -3.75 -11.78 -9.74
N ASN A 249 -4.51 -12.09 -8.69
CA ASN A 249 -4.95 -13.43 -8.39
C ASN A 249 -6.15 -13.80 -9.28
N VAL A 250 -6.18 -15.05 -9.74
CA VAL A 250 -7.18 -15.57 -10.67
C VAL A 250 -7.75 -16.89 -10.19
N ILE A 251 -9.02 -17.11 -10.53
CA ILE A 251 -9.75 -18.36 -10.32
C ILE A 251 -10.04 -18.92 -11.71
N LEU A 252 -9.35 -20.00 -12.07
CA LEU A 252 -9.53 -20.67 -13.36
C LEU A 252 -10.71 -21.63 -13.30
N ASN A 253 -11.43 -21.74 -14.42
CA ASN A 253 -12.55 -22.67 -14.55
C ASN A 253 -12.06 -24.13 -14.48
N GLN A 254 -12.99 -25.06 -14.24
CA GLN A 254 -12.65 -26.49 -14.19
C GLN A 254 -12.19 -26.98 -15.58
N GLU A 255 -12.89 -26.56 -16.61
CA GLU A 255 -12.65 -26.92 -18.02
C GLU A 255 -11.43 -26.23 -18.65
N THR A 256 -10.78 -25.29 -17.94
CA THR A 256 -9.56 -24.64 -18.44
C THR A 256 -8.48 -25.67 -18.72
N THR A 257 -8.03 -25.71 -19.98
CA THR A 257 -7.06 -26.70 -20.46
C THR A 257 -5.68 -26.49 -19.85
N VAL A 258 -4.82 -27.51 -19.93
CA VAL A 258 -3.41 -27.41 -19.47
C VAL A 258 -2.67 -26.29 -20.19
N LEU A 259 -2.87 -26.18 -21.51
CA LEU A 259 -2.25 -25.14 -22.33
C LEU A 259 -2.71 -23.73 -21.92
N GLU A 260 -4.02 -23.53 -21.69
CA GLU A 260 -4.53 -22.23 -21.23
C GLU A 260 -4.01 -21.88 -19.83
N ARG A 261 -3.95 -22.85 -18.92
CA ARG A 261 -3.33 -22.66 -17.59
C ARG A 261 -1.88 -22.20 -17.73
N GLN A 262 -1.12 -22.84 -18.61
CA GLN A 262 0.26 -22.45 -18.89
C GLN A 262 0.34 -21.04 -19.49
N ALA A 263 -0.51 -20.74 -20.47
CA ALA A 263 -0.58 -19.43 -21.12
C ALA A 263 -0.88 -18.30 -20.12
N ILE A 264 -1.66 -18.57 -19.07
CA ILE A 264 -2.06 -17.60 -18.05
C ILE A 264 -1.06 -17.52 -16.88
N LEU A 265 -0.63 -18.64 -16.32
CA LEU A 265 0.10 -18.66 -15.03
C LEU A 265 1.62 -18.69 -15.19
N GLU A 266 2.13 -19.13 -16.34
CA GLU A 266 3.57 -19.30 -16.59
C GLU A 266 4.12 -18.24 -17.56
N ASN A 267 3.46 -17.08 -17.61
CA ASN A 267 3.84 -15.98 -18.49
C ASN A 267 3.94 -14.65 -17.75
N VAL A 268 4.79 -13.82 -18.32
CA VAL A 268 4.83 -12.39 -18.02
C VAL A 268 3.98 -11.72 -19.08
N HIS A 269 2.86 -11.16 -18.65
CA HIS A 269 1.95 -10.51 -19.56
C HIS A 269 2.39 -9.09 -19.85
N LEU A 270 2.20 -8.66 -21.09
CA LEU A 270 2.40 -7.27 -21.50
C LEU A 270 1.07 -6.67 -21.89
N TYR A 271 0.58 -5.70 -21.11
CA TYR A 271 -0.61 -4.95 -21.50
C TYR A 271 -0.28 -4.12 -22.74
N ARG A 272 -0.89 -4.44 -23.88
CA ARG A 272 -0.74 -3.68 -25.13
C ARG A 272 -1.18 -2.22 -24.99
N GLY A 273 -0.47 -1.33 -25.68
CA GLY A 273 -0.64 0.13 -25.60
C GLY A 273 -1.96 0.72 -26.07
N ASP A 274 -2.64 0.09 -27.03
CA ASP A 274 -3.92 0.55 -27.56
C ASP A 274 -5.05 0.16 -26.60
N TYR A 275 -5.37 1.10 -25.71
CA TYR A 275 -6.39 0.96 -24.70
C TYR A 275 -7.78 0.69 -25.31
N SER A 276 -8.51 -0.24 -24.70
CA SER A 276 -9.91 -0.55 -25.00
C SER A 276 -10.72 -0.51 -23.71
N GLU A 277 -11.88 0.12 -23.74
CA GLU A 277 -12.85 0.10 -22.63
C GLU A 277 -13.43 -1.30 -22.38
N TYR A 278 -13.27 -2.23 -23.33
CA TYR A 278 -13.86 -3.56 -23.27
C TYR A 278 -12.90 -4.62 -22.74
N VAL A 279 -11.64 -4.57 -23.14
CA VAL A 279 -10.66 -5.62 -22.83
C VAL A 279 -9.26 -5.07 -22.59
N LEU A 280 -8.60 -5.55 -21.55
CA LEU A 280 -7.14 -5.57 -21.49
C LEU A 280 -6.65 -6.67 -22.43
N ARG A 281 -5.59 -6.42 -23.20
CA ARG A 281 -5.05 -7.35 -24.20
C ARG A 281 -3.58 -7.60 -23.99
N ASP A 282 -3.20 -8.87 -23.98
CA ASP A 282 -1.81 -9.32 -24.12
C ASP A 282 -1.64 -10.02 -25.47
N THR A 283 -1.02 -9.32 -26.42
CA THR A 283 -0.74 -9.88 -27.75
C THR A 283 0.45 -10.81 -27.79
N GLN A 284 1.28 -10.86 -26.74
CA GLN A 284 2.47 -11.70 -26.76
C GLN A 284 2.12 -13.19 -26.62
N THR A 285 1.03 -13.51 -25.92
CA THR A 285 0.58 -14.90 -25.80
C THR A 285 0.27 -15.51 -27.17
N ARG A 286 -0.47 -14.84 -28.06
CA ARG A 286 -0.72 -15.35 -29.43
C ARG A 286 0.52 -15.48 -30.28
N VAL A 287 1.57 -14.70 -30.01
CA VAL A 287 2.85 -14.82 -30.73
C VAL A 287 3.59 -16.06 -30.24
N LYS A 288 3.65 -16.27 -28.92
CA LYS A 288 4.33 -17.39 -28.26
C LYS A 288 3.64 -18.73 -28.53
N TYR A 289 2.32 -18.76 -28.52
CA TYR A 289 1.50 -19.98 -28.65
C TYR A 289 0.79 -20.08 -30.01
N ARG A 290 1.39 -19.49 -31.07
CA ARG A 290 0.77 -19.41 -32.40
C ARG A 290 0.45 -20.78 -33.01
N ASP A 291 1.33 -21.74 -32.78
CA ASP A 291 1.25 -23.08 -33.38
C ASP A 291 0.47 -24.07 -32.51
N GLU A 292 0.01 -23.62 -31.33
CA GLU A 292 -0.76 -24.44 -30.40
C GLU A 292 -2.26 -24.45 -30.72
N ASP A 293 -2.97 -25.43 -30.15
CA ASP A 293 -4.41 -25.63 -30.35
C ASP A 293 -5.23 -25.03 -29.20
N PHE A 294 -6.04 -24.02 -29.52
CA PHE A 294 -7.03 -23.44 -28.61
C PHE A 294 -8.42 -23.76 -29.15
N SER A 295 -8.83 -25.03 -29.04
CA SER A 295 -10.17 -25.48 -29.44
C SER A 295 -11.28 -24.71 -28.70
N ALA A 296 -12.41 -24.50 -29.36
CA ALA A 296 -13.51 -23.73 -28.79
C ALA A 296 -14.19 -24.47 -27.62
N HIS A 297 -14.32 -23.81 -26.47
CA HIS A 297 -15.11 -24.26 -25.31
C HIS A 297 -15.47 -23.06 -24.43
N ASP A 298 -16.51 -23.18 -23.60
CA ASP A 298 -16.96 -22.10 -22.68
C ASP A 298 -17.07 -20.72 -23.36
N ASN A 299 -17.53 -20.73 -24.61
CA ASN A 299 -17.45 -19.63 -25.57
C ASN A 299 -18.81 -19.03 -25.94
N HIS A 300 -19.82 -19.23 -25.09
CA HIS A 300 -21.19 -18.81 -25.34
C HIS A 300 -21.69 -17.84 -24.26
N GLY A 301 -22.80 -17.15 -24.54
CA GLY A 301 -23.45 -16.27 -23.58
C GLY A 301 -22.77 -14.91 -23.46
N THR A 302 -22.56 -14.46 -22.24
CA THR A 302 -22.09 -13.10 -21.93
C THR A 302 -20.78 -13.16 -21.18
N ILE A 303 -19.79 -12.41 -21.66
CA ILE A 303 -18.52 -12.16 -20.98
C ILE A 303 -18.75 -11.02 -19.98
N LYS A 304 -18.31 -11.23 -18.74
CA LYS A 304 -18.45 -10.28 -17.62
C LYS A 304 -17.13 -9.58 -17.32
N ALA A 305 -17.23 -8.42 -16.65
CA ALA A 305 -16.03 -7.73 -16.16
C ALA A 305 -15.21 -8.63 -15.23
N GLY A 306 -13.90 -8.70 -15.48
CA GLY A 306 -12.96 -9.56 -14.76
C GLY A 306 -12.79 -10.96 -15.37
N ASP A 307 -13.58 -11.36 -16.37
CA ASP A 307 -13.40 -12.65 -17.04
C ASP A 307 -12.04 -12.71 -17.75
N LEU A 308 -11.38 -13.85 -17.61
CA LEU A 308 -10.16 -14.22 -18.33
C LEU A 308 -10.55 -14.96 -19.59
N ILE A 309 -9.96 -14.56 -20.70
CA ILE A 309 -10.34 -15.02 -22.01
C ILE A 309 -9.10 -15.46 -22.77
N ILE A 310 -9.16 -16.63 -23.40
CA ILE A 310 -8.24 -17.01 -24.46
C ILE A 310 -9.02 -17.02 -25.77
N VAL A 311 -8.50 -16.29 -26.75
CA VAL A 311 -9.09 -16.26 -28.09
C VAL A 311 -8.83 -17.61 -28.77
N ASN A 312 -9.89 -18.29 -29.20
CA ASN A 312 -9.80 -19.66 -29.72
C ASN A 312 -9.46 -19.71 -31.22
N ASN A 313 -9.38 -20.93 -31.76
CA ASN A 313 -9.01 -21.22 -33.14
C ASN A 313 -9.86 -20.47 -34.19
N ASP A 314 -11.13 -20.23 -33.89
CA ASP A 314 -12.10 -19.65 -34.83
C ASP A 314 -11.87 -18.16 -35.06
N TYR A 315 -10.95 -17.54 -34.31
CA TYR A 315 -10.58 -16.13 -34.47
C TYR A 315 -9.28 -15.89 -35.27
N GLY A 316 -8.82 -16.90 -36.02
CA GLY A 316 -7.74 -16.76 -37.01
C GLY A 316 -6.47 -16.13 -36.42
N GLN A 317 -6.05 -14.97 -36.94
CA GLN A 317 -4.81 -14.29 -36.51
C GLN A 317 -4.80 -13.83 -35.03
N TYR A 318 -5.95 -13.87 -34.34
CA TYR A 318 -6.05 -13.53 -32.92
C TYR A 318 -5.98 -14.75 -31.99
N LYS A 319 -5.97 -15.98 -32.55
CA LYS A 319 -5.85 -17.24 -31.77
C LYS A 319 -4.71 -17.16 -30.74
N GLY A 320 -5.00 -17.55 -29.51
CA GLY A 320 -4.08 -17.58 -28.38
C GLY A 320 -3.87 -16.23 -27.68
N GLU A 321 -4.56 -15.16 -28.10
CA GLU A 321 -4.47 -13.86 -27.42
C GLU A 321 -5.17 -13.94 -26.06
N LEU A 322 -4.47 -13.56 -25.00
CA LEU A 322 -5.05 -13.41 -23.68
C LEU A 322 -5.74 -12.06 -23.59
N GLN A 323 -6.98 -12.08 -23.10
CA GLN A 323 -7.76 -10.89 -22.81
C GLN A 323 -8.31 -10.96 -21.39
N ILE A 324 -8.47 -9.79 -20.76
CA ILE A 324 -9.20 -9.65 -19.49
C ILE A 324 -10.32 -8.64 -19.73
N ALA A 325 -11.56 -9.06 -19.53
CA ALA A 325 -12.71 -8.20 -19.76
C ALA A 325 -12.78 -7.07 -18.72
N ARG A 326 -13.06 -5.86 -19.20
CA ARG A 326 -13.25 -4.65 -18.37
C ARG A 326 -14.72 -4.31 -18.16
N CYS A 327 -15.58 -4.76 -19.06
CA CYS A 327 -17.02 -4.57 -18.99
C CYS A 327 -17.74 -5.79 -19.57
N GLU A 328 -19.07 -5.76 -19.51
CA GLU A 328 -19.91 -6.83 -20.04
C GLU A 328 -20.10 -6.72 -21.56
N PHE A 329 -19.99 -7.84 -22.29
CA PHE A 329 -20.34 -7.92 -23.72
C PHE A 329 -20.70 -9.34 -24.16
N ALA A 330 -21.43 -9.47 -25.27
CA ALA A 330 -21.83 -10.76 -25.83
C ALA A 330 -20.62 -11.55 -26.34
N ASN A 331 -20.60 -12.86 -26.02
CA ASN A 331 -19.63 -13.80 -26.59
C ASN A 331 -20.15 -14.31 -27.94
N ASP A 332 -19.31 -14.20 -28.97
CA ASP A 332 -19.63 -14.54 -30.36
C ASP A 332 -19.16 -15.95 -30.76
N GLY A 333 -18.74 -16.79 -29.79
CA GLY A 333 -18.22 -18.12 -30.05
C GLY A 333 -16.69 -18.18 -30.22
N ARG A 334 -16.01 -17.06 -30.38
CA ARG A 334 -14.57 -17.06 -30.73
C ARG A 334 -13.63 -16.80 -29.54
N ARG A 335 -14.17 -16.81 -28.33
CA ARG A 335 -13.48 -16.50 -27.07
C ARG A 335 -13.84 -17.52 -26.02
N ASN A 336 -12.87 -18.30 -25.55
CA ASN A 336 -13.06 -19.21 -24.44
C ASN A 336 -12.97 -18.42 -23.13
N VAL A 337 -13.96 -18.54 -22.26
CA VAL A 337 -13.89 -17.99 -20.91
C VAL A 337 -13.22 -19.01 -20.00
N VAL A 338 -11.99 -18.71 -19.61
CA VAL A 338 -11.07 -19.66 -18.94
C VAL A 338 -10.96 -19.43 -17.43
N GLY A 339 -11.64 -18.42 -16.90
CA GLY A 339 -11.62 -18.07 -15.49
C GLY A 339 -12.03 -16.63 -15.27
N HIS A 340 -11.74 -16.11 -14.08
CA HIS A 340 -11.98 -14.71 -13.72
C HIS A 340 -10.93 -14.22 -12.71
N LEU A 341 -10.76 -12.90 -12.64
CA LEU A 341 -10.00 -12.26 -11.56
C LEU A 341 -10.66 -12.58 -10.21
N ALA A 342 -9.85 -12.87 -9.20
CA ALA A 342 -10.34 -13.06 -7.84
C ALA A 342 -11.15 -11.82 -7.40
N PRO A 343 -12.35 -11.98 -6.78
CA PRO A 343 -13.22 -10.85 -6.46
C PRO A 343 -12.54 -9.74 -5.64
N ALA A 344 -11.66 -10.12 -4.72
CA ALA A 344 -10.89 -9.18 -3.88
C ALA A 344 -9.82 -8.37 -4.64
N GLU A 345 -9.51 -8.73 -5.90
CA GLU A 345 -8.47 -8.09 -6.71
C GLU A 345 -8.98 -7.60 -8.07
N ALA A 346 -10.22 -7.92 -8.46
CA ALA A 346 -10.77 -7.56 -9.76
C ALA A 346 -10.71 -6.05 -10.05
N PHE A 347 -10.94 -5.22 -9.04
CA PHE A 347 -10.87 -3.76 -9.15
C PHE A 347 -9.46 -3.23 -9.47
N LEU A 348 -8.41 -4.01 -9.16
CA LEU A 348 -7.02 -3.64 -9.42
C LEU A 348 -6.70 -3.57 -10.93
N LEU A 349 -7.50 -4.23 -11.77
CA LEU A 349 -7.39 -4.15 -13.23
C LEU A 349 -7.45 -2.71 -13.76
N ALA A 350 -8.16 -1.82 -13.07
CA ALA A 350 -8.28 -0.41 -13.43
C ALA A 350 -6.95 0.36 -13.27
N TYR A 351 -6.00 -0.16 -12.48
CA TYR A 351 -4.73 0.50 -12.20
C TYR A 351 -3.58 0.02 -13.08
N LEU A 352 -3.73 -1.12 -13.76
CA LEU A 352 -2.74 -1.57 -14.74
C LEU A 352 -2.69 -0.59 -15.93
N GLN A 353 -1.50 -0.06 -16.20
CA GLN A 353 -1.28 0.91 -17.26
C GLN A 353 -0.93 0.20 -18.59
N PRO A 354 -1.35 0.72 -19.75
CA PRO A 354 -0.85 0.25 -21.03
C PRO A 354 0.69 0.26 -21.05
N TRP A 355 1.29 -0.74 -21.69
CA TRP A 355 2.72 -1.05 -21.69
C TRP A 355 3.33 -1.51 -20.37
N SER A 356 2.53 -1.72 -19.32
CA SER A 356 3.01 -2.38 -18.11
C SER A 356 3.11 -3.90 -18.29
N THR A 357 4.08 -4.50 -17.60
CA THR A 357 4.14 -5.96 -17.44
C THR A 357 3.51 -6.39 -16.13
N PHE A 358 2.75 -7.47 -16.14
CA PHE A 358 2.12 -8.04 -14.94
C PHE A 358 2.09 -9.57 -15.00
N GLU A 359 1.74 -10.19 -13.88
CA GLU A 359 1.61 -11.64 -13.76
C GLU A 359 0.18 -12.00 -13.30
N LEU A 360 -0.31 -13.17 -13.71
CA LEU A 360 -1.53 -13.75 -13.18
C LEU A 360 -1.16 -14.95 -12.30
N LYS A 361 -1.66 -14.98 -11.07
CA LYS A 361 -1.32 -16.00 -10.07
C LYS A 361 -2.57 -16.72 -9.62
N ARG A 362 -2.44 -17.99 -9.26
CA ARG A 362 -3.57 -18.72 -8.68
C ARG A 362 -3.96 -18.10 -7.33
N ALA A 363 -5.26 -17.85 -7.14
CA ALA A 363 -5.82 -17.37 -5.87
C ALA A 363 -5.66 -18.39 -4.74
#